data_AF-A0A162JNX0-F1
#
_entry.id   AF-A0A162JNX0-F1
#
_cell.length_a   1.000
_cell.length_b   1.000
_cell.length_c   1.000
_cell.angle_alpha   90.00
_cell.angle_beta   90.00
_cell.angle_gamma   90.00
#
_symmetry.space_group_name_H-M   'P 1'
#
loop_
_entity.id
_entity.type
_entity.pdbx_description
1 polymer ?
#
loop_
_entity_poly.entity_id
_entity_poly.type
_entity_poly.pdbx_seq_one_letter_code
_entity_poly.pdbx_strand_id
1 'polypeptide(L)'
;MSFPEGDFVLKNRAHCPVGLDVEASSTEDGARVLGWELRGEDNDNQRWRYQDGQLINVNSGKALTFTDLTPESLATQEEPTGAEGQRFQWIDGLIVLADNHDLCVGEWDGDVKIVPRDDNDDARRWDF
;
A
#
# COMPACT_ATOMS: atom_id res chain seq x y z
N MET A 1 -9.47 -13.85 -5.13
CA MET A 1 -8.41 -14.00 -4.11
C MET A 1 -8.57 -12.88 -3.10
N SER A 2 -8.11 -13.07 -1.87
CA SER A 2 -8.05 -12.05 -0.81
C SER A 2 -6.58 -11.75 -0.48
N PHE A 3 -6.33 -10.76 0.37
CA PHE A 3 -5.01 -10.60 0.98
C PHE A 3 -4.58 -11.89 1.72
N PRO A 4 -3.27 -12.21 1.77
CA PRO A 4 -2.75 -13.34 2.53
C PRO A 4 -3.02 -13.22 4.02
N GLU A 5 -3.08 -14.35 4.71
CA GLU A 5 -2.97 -14.38 6.17
C GLU A 5 -1.50 -14.18 6.59
N GLY A 6 -1.29 -13.48 7.70
CA GLY A 6 0.04 -13.19 8.24
C GLY A 6 0.73 -12.00 7.56
N ASP A 7 2.06 -11.98 7.67
CA ASP A 7 2.89 -10.87 7.20
C ASP A 7 3.38 -11.18 5.78
N PHE A 8 3.18 -10.24 4.86
CA PHE A 8 3.55 -10.37 3.46
C PHE A 8 4.19 -9.09 2.93
N VAL A 9 4.76 -9.17 1.74
CA VAL A 9 5.32 -8.05 1.00
C VAL A 9 4.45 -7.81 -0.23
N LEU A 10 4.15 -6.56 -0.53
CA LEU A 10 3.45 -6.17 -1.75
C LEU A 10 4.49 -5.71 -2.78
N LYS A 11 4.59 -6.41 -3.90
CA LYS A 11 5.57 -6.19 -4.97
C LYS A 11 4.84 -5.56 -6.14
N ASN A 12 5.32 -4.43 -6.65
CA ASN A 12 4.72 -3.82 -7.83
C ASN A 12 4.98 -4.71 -9.06
N ARG A 13 3.95 -4.93 -9.88
CA ARG A 13 4.04 -5.82 -11.04
C ARG A 13 4.79 -5.19 -12.21
N ALA A 14 4.71 -3.88 -12.40
CA ALA A 14 5.48 -3.17 -13.43
C ALA A 14 6.95 -3.00 -13.03
N HIS A 15 7.24 -2.80 -11.74
CA HIS A 15 8.57 -2.42 -11.26
C HIS A 15 9.16 -3.44 -10.28
N CYS A 16 9.23 -4.73 -10.61
CA CYS A 16 9.97 -5.69 -9.77
C CYS A 16 11.49 -5.44 -9.87
N PRO A 17 12.25 -5.31 -8.75
CA PRO A 17 11.94 -5.74 -7.38
C PRO A 17 11.57 -4.59 -6.42
N VAL A 18 10.60 -3.74 -6.76
CA VAL A 18 10.08 -2.67 -5.90
C VAL A 18 8.89 -3.19 -5.09
N GLY A 19 8.87 -2.88 -3.80
CA GLY A 19 7.75 -3.15 -2.91
C GLY A 19 7.26 -1.93 -2.14
N LEU A 20 6.09 -2.10 -1.52
CA LEU A 20 5.46 -1.08 -0.69
C LEU A 20 6.26 -0.90 0.62
N ASP A 21 6.84 0.28 0.82
CA ASP A 21 7.83 0.57 1.85
C ASP A 21 7.47 1.84 2.63
N VAL A 22 7.56 1.79 3.96
CA VAL A 22 7.49 2.99 4.81
C VAL A 22 8.87 3.66 4.84
N GLU A 23 8.91 4.92 4.39
CA GLU A 23 10.14 5.69 4.24
C GLU A 23 10.99 5.69 5.51
N ALA A 24 12.28 5.33 5.34
CA ALA A 24 13.29 5.30 6.39
C ALA A 24 12.91 4.48 7.64
N SER A 25 12.01 3.48 7.49
CA SER A 25 11.47 2.69 8.60
C SER A 25 10.85 3.54 9.71
N SER A 26 10.32 4.71 9.34
CA SER A 26 9.70 5.63 10.29
C SER A 26 8.55 4.95 11.05
N THR A 27 8.35 5.37 12.30
CA THR A 27 7.21 4.96 13.13
C THR A 27 6.30 6.14 13.45
N GLU A 28 6.53 7.29 12.82
CA GLU A 28 5.73 8.51 12.99
C GLU A 28 4.53 8.51 12.03
N ASP A 29 3.47 9.20 12.46
CA ASP A 29 2.34 9.59 11.61
C ASP A 29 2.81 10.54 10.50
N GLY A 30 2.16 10.47 9.33
CA GLY A 30 2.51 11.28 8.17
C GLY A 30 3.78 10.85 7.44
N ALA A 31 4.47 9.80 7.89
CA ALA A 31 5.61 9.27 7.15
C ALA A 31 5.15 8.72 5.80
N ARG A 32 5.91 9.02 4.73
CA ARG A 32 5.56 8.61 3.37
C ARG A 32 5.59 7.09 3.25
N VAL A 33 4.66 6.56 2.46
CA VAL A 33 4.75 5.21 1.92
C VAL A 33 5.12 5.34 0.45
N LEU A 34 6.15 4.63 0.02
CA LEU A 34 6.77 4.75 -1.29
C LEU A 34 7.12 3.37 -1.86
N GLY A 35 7.46 3.35 -3.14
CA GLY A 35 8.06 2.18 -3.78
C GLY A 35 9.55 2.15 -3.50
N TRP A 36 10.06 1.10 -2.86
CA TRP A 36 11.50 0.89 -2.68
C TRP A 36 11.96 -0.52 -3.05
N GLU A 37 13.25 -0.65 -3.39
CA GLU A 37 13.88 -1.95 -3.66
C GLU A 37 13.69 -2.91 -2.47
N LEU A 38 13.22 -4.11 -2.76
CA LEU A 38 12.98 -5.16 -1.79
C LEU A 38 14.27 -5.58 -1.09
N ARG A 39 14.23 -5.63 0.24
CA ARG A 39 15.33 -6.10 1.08
C ARG A 39 15.07 -7.49 1.61
N GLY A 40 16.12 -8.29 1.76
CA GLY A 40 16.04 -9.66 2.29
C GLY A 40 16.11 -9.77 3.81
N GLU A 41 16.67 -8.76 4.48
CA GLU A 41 16.85 -8.66 5.94
C GLU A 41 16.49 -7.25 6.40
N ASP A 42 16.16 -7.09 7.69
CA ASP A 42 15.77 -5.80 8.31
C ASP A 42 14.73 -5.02 7.48
N ASN A 43 13.71 -5.73 6.98
CA ASN A 43 12.73 -5.23 6.02
C ASN A 43 11.30 -5.15 6.58
N ASP A 44 11.14 -5.07 7.91
CA ASP A 44 9.80 -5.03 8.53
C ASP A 44 9.01 -3.77 8.11
N ASN A 45 9.67 -2.70 7.65
CA ASN A 45 9.03 -1.53 7.05
C ASN A 45 8.45 -1.80 5.64
N GLN A 46 8.79 -2.94 5.01
CA GLN A 46 8.26 -3.43 3.73
C GLN A 46 7.22 -4.55 3.91
N ARG A 47 6.98 -4.96 5.17
CA ARG A 47 6.07 -6.05 5.50
C ARG A 47 4.76 -5.48 6.01
N TRP A 48 3.67 -6.08 5.54
CA TRP A 48 2.31 -5.65 5.80
C TRP A 48 1.47 -6.81 6.28
N ARG A 49 0.48 -6.50 7.10
CA ARG A 49 -0.56 -7.42 7.54
C ARG A 49 -1.91 -6.83 7.18
N TYR A 50 -2.79 -7.63 6.60
CA TYR A 50 -4.17 -7.21 6.38
C TYR A 50 -5.02 -7.57 7.59
N GLN A 51 -5.62 -6.57 8.23
CA GLN A 51 -6.49 -6.74 9.40
C GLN A 51 -7.61 -5.71 9.37
N ASP A 52 -8.85 -6.17 9.63
CA ASP A 52 -10.04 -5.31 9.79
C ASP A 52 -10.26 -4.31 8.62
N GLY A 53 -9.90 -4.71 7.40
CA GLY A 53 -10.01 -3.88 6.20
C GLY A 53 -8.79 -3.01 5.91
N GLN A 54 -7.77 -3.02 6.76
CA GLN A 54 -6.61 -2.13 6.70
C GLN A 54 -5.32 -2.89 6.39
N LEU A 55 -4.37 -2.23 5.73
CA LEU A 55 -3.00 -2.71 5.57
C LEU A 55 -2.12 -2.09 6.65
N ILE A 56 -1.71 -2.89 7.62
CA ILE A 56 -0.93 -2.48 8.78
C ILE A 56 0.55 -2.80 8.55
N ASN A 57 1.42 -1.80 8.67
CA ASN A 57 2.86 -1.98 8.57
C ASN A 57 3.38 -2.75 9.79
N VAL A 58 4.23 -3.76 9.57
CA VAL A 58 4.73 -4.64 10.64
C VAL A 58 5.70 -3.91 11.57
N ASN A 59 6.52 -2.99 11.05
CA ASN A 59 7.49 -2.23 11.84
C ASN A 59 6.83 -1.18 12.75
N SER A 60 5.88 -0.40 12.23
CA SER A 60 5.28 0.71 12.97
C SER A 60 3.94 0.40 13.66
N GLY A 61 3.21 -0.62 13.18
CA GLY A 61 1.83 -0.87 13.58
C GLY A 61 0.81 0.13 13.01
N LYS A 62 1.23 1.02 12.11
CA LYS A 62 0.38 2.05 11.48
C LYS A 62 -0.22 1.56 10.17
N ALA A 63 -1.34 2.16 9.76
CA ALA A 63 -2.06 1.79 8.55
C ALA A 63 -1.59 2.59 7.34
N LEU A 64 -1.51 1.95 6.17
CA LEU A 64 -1.49 2.63 4.88
C LEU A 64 -2.69 3.58 4.80
N THR A 65 -2.43 4.85 4.48
CA THR A 65 -3.44 5.90 4.52
C THR A 65 -3.32 6.84 3.33
N PHE A 66 -4.47 7.15 2.73
CA PHE A 66 -4.65 8.30 1.86
C PHE A 66 -5.48 9.34 2.59
N THR A 67 -4.85 10.44 3.00
CA THR A 67 -5.52 11.56 3.69
C THR A 67 -6.34 12.42 2.73
N ASP A 68 -6.00 12.37 1.44
CA ASP A 68 -6.72 12.95 0.32
C ASP A 68 -7.01 11.84 -0.69
N LEU A 69 -8.27 11.76 -1.14
CA LEU A 69 -8.76 10.74 -2.07
C LEU A 69 -8.83 11.25 -3.52
N THR A 70 -8.30 12.45 -3.78
CA THR A 70 -8.13 12.92 -5.15
C THR A 70 -7.05 12.08 -5.86
N PRO A 71 -7.26 11.73 -7.15
CA PRO A 71 -6.22 11.08 -7.95
C PRO A 71 -4.87 11.80 -7.85
N GLU A 72 -3.80 11.01 -7.79
CA GLU A 72 -2.41 11.43 -7.60
C GLU A 72 -2.02 11.83 -6.16
N SER A 73 -2.95 11.79 -5.20
CA SER A 73 -2.60 11.96 -3.78
C SER A 73 -1.70 10.83 -3.30
N LEU A 74 -0.66 11.20 -2.56
CA LEU A 74 0.40 10.31 -2.10
C LEU A 74 0.01 9.59 -0.81
N ALA A 75 0.57 8.39 -0.64
CA ALA A 75 0.33 7.58 0.55
C ALA A 75 1.19 8.01 1.75
N THR A 76 0.59 7.95 2.93
CA THR A 76 1.29 8.02 4.23
C THR A 76 0.96 6.80 5.08
N GLN A 77 1.66 6.64 6.19
CA GLN A 77 1.17 5.81 7.30
C GLN A 77 0.58 6.70 8.39
N GLU A 78 -0.50 6.25 9.01
CA GLU A 78 -1.16 6.94 10.13
C GLU A 78 -1.67 5.92 11.15
N GLU A 79 -2.05 6.39 12.33
CA GLU A 79 -2.81 5.59 13.29
C GLU A 79 -3.99 4.84 12.64
N PRO A 80 -4.20 3.55 12.96
CA PRO A 80 -5.22 2.72 12.33
C PRO A 80 -6.62 3.05 12.86
N THR A 81 -7.18 4.14 12.37
CA THR A 81 -8.53 4.62 12.75
C THR A 81 -9.66 3.91 12.00
N GLY A 82 -9.34 3.24 10.89
CA GLY A 82 -10.31 2.64 9.99
C GLY A 82 -11.06 3.68 9.15
N ALA A 83 -10.50 4.88 8.96
CA ALA A 83 -11.05 5.92 8.08
C ALA A 83 -11.15 5.44 6.62
N GLU A 84 -11.95 6.14 5.79
CA GLU A 84 -12.20 5.76 4.39
C GLU A 84 -10.90 5.50 3.60
N GLY A 85 -9.93 6.42 3.70
CA GLY A 85 -8.62 6.27 3.06
C GLY A 85 -7.69 5.21 3.64
N GLN A 86 -8.15 4.41 4.60
CA GLN A 86 -7.42 3.29 5.22
C GLN A 86 -8.07 1.93 4.92
N ARG A 87 -9.24 1.89 4.28
CA ARG A 87 -9.99 0.66 4.03
C ARG A 87 -9.76 0.18 2.60
N PHE A 88 -9.22 -1.03 2.46
CA PHE A 88 -8.86 -1.59 1.16
C PHE A 88 -9.44 -2.98 0.93
N GLN A 89 -9.62 -3.32 -0.34
CA GLN A 89 -9.95 -4.66 -0.80
C GLN A 89 -8.97 -5.12 -1.88
N TRP A 90 -8.82 -6.43 -2.01
CA TRP A 90 -8.03 -7.04 -3.08
C TRP A 90 -8.94 -7.46 -4.24
N ILE A 91 -8.66 -6.96 -5.44
CA ILE A 91 -9.38 -7.34 -6.66
C ILE A 91 -8.36 -7.61 -7.76
N ASP A 92 -8.10 -8.89 -8.04
CA ASP A 92 -7.25 -9.32 -9.17
C ASP A 92 -5.90 -8.58 -9.25
N GLY A 93 -5.13 -8.51 -8.18
CA GLY A 93 -3.85 -7.77 -8.18
C GLY A 93 -3.97 -6.28 -7.87
N LEU A 94 -5.18 -5.73 -7.79
CA LEU A 94 -5.40 -4.34 -7.38
C LEU A 94 -5.68 -4.26 -5.87
N ILE A 95 -5.09 -3.26 -5.24
CA ILE A 95 -5.48 -2.77 -3.91
C ILE A 95 -6.44 -1.62 -4.14
N VAL A 96 -7.75 -1.86 -4.00
CA VAL A 96 -8.79 -0.84 -4.23
C VAL A 96 -9.28 -0.24 -2.92
N LEU A 97 -9.70 1.02 -2.93
CA LEU A 97 -10.41 1.59 -1.77
C LEU A 97 -11.75 0.88 -1.60
N ALA A 98 -12.07 0.47 -0.38
CA ALA A 98 -13.27 -0.31 -0.08
C ALA A 98 -14.57 0.49 -0.30
N ASP A 99 -14.51 1.82 -0.13
CA ASP A 99 -15.66 2.72 -0.28
C ASP A 99 -15.78 3.31 -1.69
N ASN A 100 -14.72 3.18 -2.51
CA ASN A 100 -14.70 3.62 -3.89
C ASN A 100 -13.80 2.72 -4.75
N HIS A 101 -14.42 1.72 -5.39
CA HIS A 101 -13.71 0.72 -6.20
C HIS A 101 -13.17 1.27 -7.54
N ASP A 102 -13.47 2.53 -7.88
CA ASP A 102 -12.89 3.22 -9.03
C ASP A 102 -11.50 3.79 -8.71
N LEU A 103 -11.06 3.71 -7.45
CA LEU A 103 -9.75 4.16 -6.99
C LEU A 103 -8.92 2.99 -6.47
N CYS A 104 -7.65 2.94 -6.86
CA CYS A 104 -6.70 1.92 -6.44
C CYS A 104 -5.31 2.49 -6.16
N VAL A 105 -4.51 1.72 -5.44
CA VAL A 105 -3.12 2.04 -5.12
C VAL A 105 -2.24 1.65 -6.31
N GLY A 106 -1.49 2.60 -6.84
CA GLY A 106 -0.46 2.36 -7.85
C GLY A 106 0.86 3.00 -7.48
N GLU A 107 1.91 2.64 -8.21
CA GLU A 107 3.26 3.13 -7.98
C GLU A 107 3.94 3.51 -9.31
N TRP A 108 4.55 4.70 -9.33
CA TRP A 108 5.37 5.18 -10.44
C TRP A 108 6.56 5.97 -9.90
N ASP A 109 7.75 5.67 -10.39
CA ASP A 109 8.99 6.39 -10.08
C ASP A 109 9.26 6.53 -8.56
N GLY A 110 8.83 5.55 -7.76
CA GLY A 110 8.91 5.51 -6.31
C GLY A 110 7.71 6.13 -5.59
N ASP A 111 6.83 6.86 -6.26
CA ASP A 111 5.65 7.45 -5.63
C ASP A 111 4.48 6.46 -5.60
N VAL A 112 4.05 6.11 -4.39
CA VAL A 112 2.81 5.36 -4.16
C VAL A 112 1.67 6.34 -3.99
N LYS A 113 0.64 6.18 -4.81
CA LYS A 113 -0.47 7.12 -4.94
C LYS A 113 -1.80 6.42 -5.15
N ILE A 114 -2.87 7.11 -4.81
CA ILE A 114 -4.23 6.72 -5.18
C ILE A 114 -4.53 7.23 -6.59
N VAL A 115 -5.03 6.35 -7.45
CA VAL A 115 -5.26 6.66 -8.87
C VAL A 115 -6.57 6.01 -9.35
N PRO A 116 -7.13 6.46 -10.48
CA PRO A 116 -8.24 5.77 -11.11
C PRO A 116 -7.83 4.35 -11.47
N ARG A 117 -8.75 3.42 -11.26
CA ARG A 117 -8.61 2.02 -11.61
C ARG A 117 -8.45 1.86 -13.12
N ASP A 118 -7.41 1.13 -13.50
CA ASP A 118 -7.23 0.61 -14.86
C ASP A 118 -6.75 -0.84 -14.74
N ASP A 119 -7.60 -1.77 -15.18
CA ASP A 119 -7.32 -3.20 -15.07
C ASP A 119 -6.18 -3.65 -16.01
N ASN A 120 -5.72 -2.81 -16.94
CA ASN A 120 -4.69 -3.18 -17.92
C ASN A 120 -3.31 -2.60 -17.61
N ASP A 121 -3.15 -1.84 -16.53
CA ASP A 121 -1.87 -1.22 -16.18
C ASP A 121 -1.20 -1.95 -15.00
N ASP A 122 -0.05 -2.56 -15.28
CA ASP A 122 0.71 -3.29 -14.28
C ASP A 122 1.31 -2.39 -13.19
N ALA A 123 1.44 -1.08 -13.41
CA ALA A 123 1.91 -0.15 -12.38
C ALA A 123 0.88 0.06 -11.26
N ARG A 124 -0.39 -0.32 -11.50
CA ARG A 124 -1.48 -0.36 -10.50
C ARG A 124 -1.60 -1.73 -9.82
N ARG A 125 -0.87 -2.72 -10.30
CA ARG A 125 -1.01 -4.12 -9.88
C ARG A 125 0.13 -4.52 -8.96
N TRP A 126 -0.22 -5.31 -7.97
CA TRP A 126 0.64 -5.81 -6.92
C TRP A 126 0.57 -7.33 -6.88
N ASP A 127 1.65 -7.93 -6.38
CA ASP A 127 1.79 -9.37 -6.15
C ASP A 127 2.39 -9.61 -4.76
N PHE A 128 2.12 -10.77 -4.17
CA PHE A 128 2.69 -11.22 -2.90
C PHE A 128 3.31 -12.62 -3.04
#